data_AF-A0A4U7D689-F1
#
_entry.id   AF-A0A4U7D689-F1
#
_cell.length_a   1.000
_cell.length_b   1.000
_cell.length_c   1.000
_cell.angle_alpha   90.00
_cell.angle_beta   90.00
_cell.angle_gamma   90.00
#
_symmetry.space_group_name_H-M   'P 1'
#
loop_
_entity.id
_entity.type
_entity.pdbx_description
1 polymer ?
#
loop_
_entity_poly.entity_id
_entity_poly.type
_entity_poly.pdbx_seq_one_letter_code
_entity_poly.pdbx_strand_id
1 'polypeptide(L)'
;MTSQLIGSEVPSPADEDGPSRDEVFTALSNARRRNVIEYLNTNGSEARVRDIAEQLAAWENGVEIPEVTYKQRKRVYTALHQSHLPKLAASGFIDYESD
;
A
#
# COMPACT_ATOMS: atom_id res chain seq x y z
N MET A 1 -31.39 21.51 18.29
CA MET A 1 -31.49 20.94 16.93
C MET A 1 -30.39 19.90 16.80
N THR A 2 -30.70 18.68 17.19
CA THR A 2 -29.73 17.58 17.30
C THR A 2 -29.95 16.70 16.08
N SER A 3 -29.09 16.83 15.07
CA SER A 3 -29.18 16.00 13.87
C SER A 3 -28.39 14.72 14.13
N GLN A 4 -29.10 13.65 14.47
CA GLN A 4 -28.61 12.28 14.44
C GLN A 4 -28.60 11.81 12.99
N LEU A 5 -27.42 11.51 12.45
CA LEU A 5 -27.28 10.75 11.21
C LEU A 5 -27.27 9.27 11.58
N ILE A 6 -28.43 8.63 11.37
CA ILE A 6 -28.61 7.19 11.48
C ILE A 6 -28.11 6.60 10.16
N GLY A 7 -26.87 6.08 10.17
CA GLY A 7 -26.39 5.24 9.08
C GLY A 7 -26.96 3.84 9.25
N SER A 8 -28.17 3.60 8.74
CA SER A 8 -28.74 2.26 8.72
C SER A 8 -28.27 1.47 7.49
N GLU A 9 -27.78 0.28 7.81
CA GLU A 9 -27.87 -0.98 7.06
C GLU A 9 -26.67 -1.40 6.17
N VAL A 10 -25.88 -2.32 6.75
CA VAL A 10 -25.08 -3.38 6.10
C VAL A 10 -25.91 -4.66 6.33
N PRO A 11 -26.05 -5.66 5.43
CA PRO A 11 -25.03 -6.23 4.54
C PRO A 11 -25.48 -6.67 3.12
N SER A 12 -24.52 -6.98 2.25
CA SER A 12 -24.69 -8.02 1.22
C SER A 12 -23.51 -9.00 1.31
N PRO A 13 -23.74 -10.30 1.64
CA PRO A 13 -22.71 -11.33 1.68
C PRO A 13 -22.56 -12.04 0.33
N ALA A 14 -22.75 -11.34 -0.80
CA ALA A 14 -22.72 -11.95 -2.12
C ALA A 14 -21.35 -11.94 -2.83
N ASP A 15 -20.30 -11.42 -2.17
CA ASP A 15 -18.91 -11.45 -2.65
C ASP A 15 -17.98 -11.91 -1.50
N GLU A 16 -18.15 -13.13 -0.98
CA GLU A 16 -17.26 -13.71 0.06
C GLU A 16 -15.89 -14.17 -0.49
N ASP A 17 -15.26 -13.39 -1.37
CA ASP A 17 -13.91 -13.66 -1.89
C ASP A 17 -12.97 -12.45 -1.77
N GLY A 18 -13.46 -11.34 -1.17
CA GLY A 18 -12.68 -10.12 -0.93
C GLY A 18 -12.28 -9.92 0.54
N PRO A 19 -11.22 -9.13 0.81
CA PRO A 19 -10.79 -8.82 2.18
C PRO A 19 -11.89 -8.11 2.96
N SER A 20 -12.05 -8.46 4.24
CA SER A 20 -12.97 -7.79 5.15
C SER A 20 -12.60 -6.32 5.35
N ARG A 21 -13.56 -5.51 5.83
CA ARG A 21 -13.36 -4.09 6.13
C ARG A 21 -12.17 -3.88 7.09
N ASP A 22 -12.04 -4.73 8.11
CA ASP A 22 -10.95 -4.63 9.09
C ASP A 22 -9.58 -5.00 8.50
N GLU A 23 -9.54 -5.96 7.58
CA GLU A 23 -8.32 -6.31 6.82
C GLU A 23 -7.90 -5.17 5.90
N VAL A 24 -8.85 -4.55 5.19
CA VAL A 24 -8.63 -3.34 4.39
C VAL A 24 -8.05 -2.20 5.25
N PHE A 25 -8.66 -1.89 6.40
CA PHE A 25 -8.13 -0.85 7.30
C PHE A 25 -6.75 -1.21 7.83
N THR A 26 -6.51 -2.46 8.18
CA THR A 26 -5.21 -2.94 8.66
C THR A 26 -4.15 -2.80 7.57
N ALA A 27 -4.45 -3.19 6.33
CA ALA A 27 -3.56 -3.01 5.19
C ALA A 27 -3.29 -1.51 4.91
N LEU A 28 -4.29 -0.64 4.99
CA LEU A 28 -4.09 0.79 4.69
C LEU A 28 -3.57 1.63 5.85
N SER A 29 -3.48 1.07 7.06
CA SER A 29 -2.99 1.77 8.27
C SER A 29 -1.55 2.28 8.18
N ASN A 30 -0.72 1.69 7.30
CA ASN A 30 0.69 2.04 7.18
C ASN A 30 0.95 2.95 5.96
N ALA A 31 1.67 4.05 6.17
CA ALA A 31 1.99 5.02 5.12
C ALA A 31 2.73 4.39 3.92
N ARG A 32 3.67 3.46 4.15
CA ARG A 32 4.39 2.80 3.04
C ARG A 32 3.46 1.95 2.18
N ARG A 33 2.50 1.25 2.79
CA ARG A 33 1.51 0.45 2.02
C ARG A 33 0.60 1.35 1.17
N ARG A 34 0.16 2.48 1.73
CA ARG A 34 -0.58 3.50 0.95
C ARG A 34 0.26 4.07 -0.20
N ASN A 35 1.54 4.37 0.05
CA ASN A 35 2.43 4.90 -0.99
C ASN A 35 2.70 3.88 -2.10
N VAL A 36 2.76 2.57 -1.82
CA VAL A 36 2.86 1.55 -2.87
C VAL A 36 1.64 1.60 -3.79
N ILE A 37 0.44 1.66 -3.21
CA ILE A 37 -0.81 1.74 -3.99
C ILE A 37 -0.84 3.03 -4.82
N GLU A 38 -0.47 4.16 -4.21
CA GLU A 38 -0.38 5.45 -4.91
C GLU A 38 0.61 5.40 -6.09
N TYR A 39 1.76 4.76 -5.88
CA TYR A 39 2.76 4.57 -6.93
C TYR A 39 2.20 3.79 -8.12
N LEU A 40 1.57 2.65 -7.86
CA LEU A 40 1.00 1.78 -8.90
C LEU A 40 -0.16 2.46 -9.63
N ASN A 41 -1.03 3.18 -8.91
CA ASN A 41 -2.10 3.96 -9.52
C ASN A 41 -1.58 5.04 -10.47
N THR A 42 -0.42 5.63 -10.16
CA THR A 42 0.17 6.72 -10.96
C THR A 42 1.00 6.21 -12.14
N ASN A 43 1.74 5.11 -11.96
CA ASN A 43 2.75 4.64 -12.92
C ASN A 43 2.33 3.38 -13.70
N GLY A 44 1.17 2.81 -13.38
CA GLY A 44 0.69 1.55 -13.94
C GLY A 44 0.80 0.38 -12.96
N SER A 45 0.04 -0.67 -13.24
CA SER A 45 -0.08 -1.86 -12.39
C SER A 45 1.16 -2.74 -12.38
N GLU A 46 2.05 -2.59 -13.35
CA GLU A 46 3.30 -3.35 -13.44
C GLU A 46 4.48 -2.47 -13.05
N ALA A 47 5.15 -2.84 -11.96
CA ALA A 47 6.33 -2.13 -11.49
C ALA A 47 7.33 -3.07 -10.83
N ARG A 48 8.62 -2.73 -10.92
CA ARG A 48 9.66 -3.44 -10.20
C ARG A 48 9.72 -2.92 -8.76
N VAL A 49 9.91 -3.82 -7.80
CA VAL A 49 10.07 -3.46 -6.38
C VAL A 49 11.19 -2.44 -6.16
N ARG A 50 12.24 -2.48 -7.00
CA ARG A 50 13.33 -1.51 -6.97
C ARG A 50 12.86 -0.09 -7.28
N ASP A 51 12.01 0.08 -8.29
CA ASP A 51 11.54 1.37 -8.76
C ASP A 51 10.57 1.97 -7.73
N ILE A 52 9.69 1.13 -7.17
CA ILE A 52 8.83 1.48 -6.03
C ILE A 52 9.68 1.91 -4.83
N ALA A 53 10.72 1.15 -4.47
CA ALA A 53 11.57 1.47 -3.33
C ALA A 53 12.30 2.80 -3.50
N GLU A 54 12.71 3.12 -4.71
CA GLU A 54 13.39 4.37 -5.05
C GLU A 54 12.44 5.57 -4.96
N GLN A 55 11.23 5.46 -5.53
CA GLN A 55 10.21 6.51 -5.42
C GLN A 55 9.73 6.72 -3.98
N LEU A 56 9.49 5.65 -3.22
CA LEU A 56 9.09 5.77 -1.81
C LEU A 56 10.21 6.38 -0.96
N ALA A 57 11.47 6.05 -1.25
CA ALA A 57 12.59 6.68 -0.57
C ALA A 57 12.69 8.18 -0.89
N ALA A 58 12.44 8.58 -2.14
CA ALA A 58 12.34 9.99 -2.52
C ALA A 58 11.24 10.72 -1.71
N TRP A 59 10.02 10.18 -1.69
CA TRP A 59 8.91 10.75 -0.92
C TRP A 59 9.17 10.81 0.59
N GLU A 60 9.75 9.77 1.18
CA GLU A 60 10.04 9.73 2.63
C GLU A 60 11.09 10.74 3.08
N ASN A 61 11.99 11.13 2.17
CA ASN A 61 13.08 12.04 2.47
C ASN A 61 12.84 13.44 1.89
N GLY A 62 11.77 13.65 1.12
CA GLY A 62 11.45 14.92 0.49
C GLY A 62 12.50 15.36 -0.52
N VAL A 63 13.06 14.42 -1.27
CA VAL A 63 14.11 14.65 -2.28
C VAL A 63 13.68 14.08 -3.63
N GLU A 64 14.35 14.50 -4.70
CA GLU A 64 14.15 13.90 -6.01
C GLU A 64 14.79 12.51 -6.09
N ILE A 65 14.31 11.66 -7.02
CA ILE A 65 14.84 10.29 -7.23
C ILE A 65 16.38 10.27 -7.36
N PRO A 66 17.02 11.14 -8.17
CA PRO A 66 18.48 11.11 -8.33
C PRO A 66 19.26 11.44 -7.05
N GLU A 67 18.62 12.07 -6.06
CA GLU A 67 19.22 12.42 -4.77
C GLU A 67 19.04 11.33 -3.71
N VAL A 68 18.27 10.28 -4.02
CA VAL A 68 18.07 9.14 -3.13
C VAL A 68 19.37 8.38 -2.93
N THR A 69 19.84 8.33 -1.69
CA THR A 69 21.03 7.57 -1.34
C THR A 69 20.77 6.06 -1.37
N TYR A 70 21.83 5.28 -1.62
CA TYR A 70 21.78 3.82 -1.55
C TYR A 70 21.20 3.32 -0.22
N LYS A 71 21.54 3.96 0.90
CA LYS A 71 21.08 3.58 2.24
C LYS A 71 19.57 3.80 2.42
N GLN A 72 19.05 4.93 1.93
CA GLN A 72 17.60 5.22 1.96
C GLN A 72 16.84 4.19 1.12
N ARG A 73 17.23 4.00 -0.14
CA ARG A 73 16.58 3.02 -1.04
C ARG A 73 16.63 1.60 -0.47
N LYS A 74 17.80 1.16 0.04
CA LYS A 74 17.95 -0.18 0.62
C LYS A 74 17.03 -0.39 1.81
N ARG A 75 16.89 0.59 2.70
CA ARG A 75 15.99 0.51 3.87
C ARG A 75 14.53 0.34 3.45
N VAL A 76 14.08 1.07 2.42
CA VAL A 76 12.72 0.94 1.89
C VAL A 76 12.54 -0.42 1.22
N TYR A 77 13.45 -0.80 0.32
CA TYR A 77 13.41 -2.08 -0.39
C TYR A 77 13.29 -3.28 0.56
N THR A 78 14.14 -3.34 1.59
CA THR A 78 14.09 -4.42 2.59
C THR A 78 12.75 -4.45 3.31
N ALA A 79 12.20 -3.30 3.71
CA ALA A 79 10.92 -3.25 4.39
C ALA A 79 9.73 -3.61 3.47
N LEU A 80 9.81 -3.26 2.19
CA LEU A 80 8.82 -3.62 1.18
C LEU A 80 8.70 -5.13 1.10
N HIS A 81 9.83 -5.81 0.87
CA HIS A 81 9.93 -7.27 0.83
C HIS A 81 9.45 -7.93 2.13
N GLN A 82 9.93 -7.47 3.28
CA GLN A 82 9.70 -8.17 4.55
C GLN A 82 8.30 -7.99 5.13
N SER A 83 7.62 -6.87 4.83
CA SER A 83 6.43 -6.50 5.61
C SER A 83 5.31 -5.81 4.85
N HIS A 84 5.61 -5.09 3.77
CA HIS A 84 4.59 -4.28 3.11
C HIS A 84 3.95 -5.02 1.94
N LEU A 85 4.75 -5.53 1.00
CA LEU A 85 4.24 -6.24 -0.18
C LEU A 85 3.52 -7.54 0.20
N PRO A 86 4.07 -8.41 1.10
CA PRO A 86 3.34 -9.62 1.50
C PRO A 86 1.99 -9.33 2.14
N LYS A 87 1.87 -8.25 2.93
CA LYS A 87 0.60 -7.87 3.57
C LYS A 87 -0.40 -7.28 2.59
N LEU A 88 0.07 -6.48 1.63
CA LEU A 88 -0.78 -5.97 0.56
C LEU A 88 -1.33 -7.10 -0.31
N ALA A 89 -0.48 -8.06 -0.65
CA ALA A 89 -0.87 -9.23 -1.44
C ALA A 89 -1.83 -10.16 -0.68
N ALA A 90 -1.54 -10.46 0.59
CA ALA A 90 -2.44 -11.24 1.44
C ALA A 90 -3.82 -10.59 1.63
N SER A 91 -3.93 -9.27 1.43
CA SER A 91 -5.19 -8.54 1.50
C SER A 91 -5.78 -8.24 0.11
N GLY A 92 -5.22 -8.82 -0.97
CA GLY A 92 -5.76 -8.68 -2.33
C GLY A 92 -5.57 -7.30 -2.99
N PHE A 93 -4.72 -6.42 -2.46
CA PHE A 93 -4.50 -5.09 -3.09
C PHE A 93 -3.56 -5.13 -4.29
N ILE A 94 -2.63 -6.09 -4.32
CA ILE A 94 -1.63 -6.25 -5.37
C ILE A 94 -1.37 -7.73 -5.58
N ASP A 95 -0.94 -8.10 -6.77
CA ASP A 95 -0.25 -9.37 -6.98
C ASP A 95 1.24 -9.17 -6.72
N TYR A 96 1.84 -10.07 -5.94
CA TYR A 96 3.24 -9.97 -5.56
C TYR A 96 3.92 -11.33 -5.56
N GLU A 97 4.81 -11.51 -6.53
CA GLU A 97 5.69 -12.67 -6.61
C GLU A 97 7.02 -12.34 -5.89
N SER A 98 7.26 -13.02 -4.78
CA SER A 98 8.57 -13.04 -4.14
C SER A 98 9.38 -14.21 -4.72
N ASP A 99 10.15 -13.92 -5.78
CA ASP A 99 11.18 -14.81 -6.32
C ASP A 99 12.22 -15.21 -5.25
#